data_AF-A0A946BJU4-F1
#
_entry.id   AF-A0A946BJU4-F1
#
_cell.length_a   1.000
_cell.length_b   1.000
_cell.length_c   1.000
_cell.angle_alpha   90.00
_cell.angle_beta   90.00
_cell.angle_gamma   90.00
#
_symmetry.space_group_name_H-M   'P 1'
#
loop_
_entity.id
_entity.type
_entity.pdbx_description
1 polymer ?
#
loop_
_entity_poly.entity_id
_entity_poly.type
_entity_poly.pdbx_seq_one_letter_code
_entity_poly.pdbx_strand_id
1 'polypeptide(L)'
;MPLNRKKMSGLILILLAIGSYASLQIGHVEIDFFAAIIAPLYSHATPDTIILWHLRMPRTLMCLIVGFGLGIAGAGLQGFLRNPLAEPSVVGISSAAALGAVLSIGLGFS
;
A
#
# COMPACT_ATOMS: atom_id res chain seq x y z
N MET A 1 -12.16 -13.44 25.10
CA MET A 1 -13.51 -13.08 24.61
C MET A 1 -13.42 -12.77 23.13
N PRO A 2 -14.07 -13.52 22.23
CA PRO A 2 -13.99 -13.24 20.78
C PRO A 2 -14.53 -11.84 20.49
N LEU A 3 -13.73 -11.01 19.82
CA LEU A 3 -14.11 -9.64 19.48
C LEU A 3 -15.26 -9.67 18.46
N ASN A 4 -16.30 -8.87 18.69
CA ASN A 4 -17.44 -8.78 17.77
C ASN A 4 -16.98 -8.32 16.37
N ARG A 5 -17.56 -8.86 15.28
CA ARG A 5 -17.17 -8.54 13.88
C ARG A 5 -17.11 -7.03 13.61
N LYS A 6 -18.07 -6.25 14.13
CA LYS A 6 -18.09 -4.78 14.02
C LYS A 6 -16.94 -4.09 14.77
N LYS A 7 -16.54 -4.63 15.92
CA LYS A 7 -15.39 -4.12 16.69
C LYS A 7 -14.07 -4.44 15.98
N MET A 8 -13.98 -5.62 15.37
CA MET A 8 -12.80 -6.04 14.60
C MET A 8 -12.62 -5.22 13.32
N SER A 9 -13.69 -4.98 12.55
CA SER A 9 -13.61 -4.09 11.38
C SER A 9 -13.24 -2.66 11.78
N GLY A 10 -13.80 -2.15 12.89
CA GLY A 10 -13.42 -0.85 13.45
C GLY A 10 -11.94 -0.79 13.81
N LEU A 11 -11.42 -1.82 14.49
CA LEU A 11 -10.00 -1.90 14.85
C LEU A 11 -9.08 -1.89 13.61
N ILE A 12 -9.42 -2.66 12.57
CA ILE A 12 -8.63 -2.70 11.33
C ILE A 12 -8.62 -1.33 10.66
N LEU A 13 -9.77 -0.65 10.57
CA LEU A 13 -9.85 0.70 10.00
C LEU A 13 -9.01 1.72 10.78
N ILE A 14 -9.03 1.64 12.12
CA ILE A 14 -8.20 2.48 12.98
C ILE A 14 -6.71 2.23 12.73
N LEU A 15 -6.30 0.96 12.70
CA LEU A 15 -4.90 0.60 12.42
C LEU A 15 -4.45 1.04 11.03
N LEU A 16 -5.33 0.93 10.03
CA LEU A 16 -5.06 1.37 8.67
C LEU A 16 -4.93 2.90 8.57
N ALA A 17 -5.77 3.65 9.29
CA ALA A 17 -5.67 5.10 9.38
C ALA A 17 -4.36 5.55 10.07
N ILE A 18 -4.01 4.93 11.19
CA ILE A 18 -2.76 5.20 11.92
C ILE A 18 -1.55 4.87 11.04
N GLY A 19 -1.55 3.70 10.39
CA GLY A 19 -0.47 3.29 9.50
C GLY A 19 -0.30 4.22 8.29
N SER A 20 -1.40 4.68 7.70
CA SER A 20 -1.38 5.64 6.59
C SER A 20 -0.82 7.00 7.03
N TYR A 21 -1.24 7.50 8.19
CA TYR A 21 -0.71 8.74 8.76
C TYR A 21 0.78 8.63 9.07
N ALA A 22 1.21 7.54 9.72
CA ALA A 22 2.62 7.28 9.99
C ALA A 22 3.44 7.20 8.69
N SER A 23 2.93 6.53 7.65
CA SER A 23 3.58 6.44 6.34
C SER A 23 3.81 7.81 5.68
N LEU A 24 2.90 8.78 5.89
CA LEU A 24 3.05 10.13 5.35
C LEU A 24 4.08 10.97 6.13
N GLN A 25 4.24 10.74 7.43
CA GLN A 25 5.17 11.50 8.26
C GLN A 25 6.57 10.93 8.31
N ILE A 26 6.71 9.61 8.27
CA ILE A 26 8.01 8.94 8.34
C ILE A 26 8.75 9.09 7.02
N GLY A 27 9.91 9.73 7.05
CA GLY A 27 10.81 9.84 5.92
C GLY A 27 12.15 10.45 6.33
N HIS A 28 13.10 10.48 5.39
CA HIS A 28 14.46 11.00 5.64
C HIS A 28 14.52 12.51 5.90
N VAL A 29 13.47 13.24 5.52
CA VAL A 29 13.36 14.70 5.68
C VAL A 29 12.16 14.97 6.58
N GLU A 30 12.36 15.77 7.63
CA GLU A 30 11.24 16.28 8.43
C GLU A 30 10.44 17.25 7.56
N ILE A 31 9.12 17.04 7.49
CA ILE A 31 8.22 17.90 6.72
C ILE A 31 7.21 18.53 7.66
N ASP A 32 6.93 19.82 7.48
CA ASP A 32 5.74 20.41 8.06
C ASP A 32 4.51 19.92 7.28
N PHE A 33 3.84 18.91 7.84
CA PHE A 33 2.71 18.25 7.20
C PHE A 33 1.57 19.23 6.86
N PHE A 34 1.31 20.21 7.74
CA PHE A 34 0.21 21.14 7.53
C PHE A 34 0.56 22.14 6.42
N ALA A 35 1.79 22.62 6.37
CA ALA A 35 2.25 23.46 5.26
C ALA A 35 2.26 22.70 3.93
N ALA A 36 2.76 21.47 3.91
CA ALA A 36 2.88 20.66 2.69
C ALA A 36 1.53 20.23 2.09
N ILE A 37 0.48 20.09 2.91
CA ILE A 37 -0.85 19.70 2.42
C ILE A 37 -1.62 20.89 1.82
N ILE A 38 -1.44 22.09 2.37
CA ILE A 38 -2.14 23.31 1.90
C ILE A 38 -1.36 24.06 0.82
N ALA A 39 -0.05 23.84 0.70
CA ALA A 39 0.81 24.51 -0.29
C ALA A 39 0.33 24.41 -1.76
N PRO A 40 -0.26 23.28 -2.23
CA PRO A 40 -0.86 23.22 -3.57
C PRO A 40 -1.99 24.23 -3.78
N LEU A 41 -2.71 24.63 -2.73
CA LEU A 41 -3.80 25.61 -2.79
C LEU A 41 -3.27 27.04 -3.04
N TYR A 42 -2.06 27.33 -2.56
CA TYR A 42 -1.42 28.64 -2.70
C TYR A 42 -0.44 28.73 -3.88
N SER A 43 -0.34 27.69 -4.72
CA SER A 43 0.60 27.61 -5.86
C SER A 43 2.08 27.83 -5.50
N HIS A 44 2.47 27.58 -4.25
CA HIS A 44 3.86 27.62 -3.81
C HIS A 44 4.45 26.21 -3.82
N ALA A 45 5.32 25.93 -4.80
CA ALA A 45 6.04 24.66 -4.86
C ALA A 45 7.27 24.70 -3.93
N THR A 46 7.08 24.28 -2.68
CA THR A 46 8.20 24.02 -1.76
C THR A 46 8.70 22.58 -1.94
N PRO A 47 9.99 22.28 -1.62
CA PRO A 47 10.52 20.92 -1.63
C PRO A 47 9.65 19.93 -0.83
N ASP A 48 9.12 20.38 0.32
CA ASP A 48 8.26 19.59 1.20
C ASP A 48 6.95 19.16 0.51
N THR A 49 6.38 20.06 -0.29
CA THR A 49 5.15 19.80 -1.06
C THR A 49 5.40 18.73 -2.12
N ILE A 50 6.55 18.80 -2.80
CA ILE A 50 6.94 17.80 -3.80
C ILE A 50 7.13 16.44 -3.13
N ILE A 51 7.85 16.39 -2.01
CA ILE A 51 8.08 15.15 -1.25
C ILE A 51 6.77 14.53 -0.79
N LEU A 52 5.85 15.32 -0.22
CA LEU A 52 4.57 14.81 0.25
C LEU A 52 3.73 14.28 -0.94
N TRP A 53 3.49 15.10 -1.96
CA TRP A 53 2.53 14.79 -3.02
C TRP A 53 3.07 13.87 -4.13
N HIS A 54 4.35 13.95 -4.46
CA HIS A 54 4.94 13.17 -5.57
C HIS A 54 5.69 11.93 -5.08
N LEU A 55 6.01 11.81 -3.79
CA LEU A 55 6.75 10.67 -3.26
C LEU A 55 5.95 9.90 -2.20
N ARG A 56 5.52 10.55 -1.11
CA ARG A 56 4.93 9.85 0.05
C ARG A 56 3.47 9.45 -0.17
N MET A 57 2.66 10.36 -0.70
CA MET A 57 1.25 10.11 -1.04
C MET A 57 1.08 8.95 -2.03
N PRO A 58 1.74 8.96 -3.22
CA PRO A 58 1.60 7.86 -4.17
C PRO A 58 2.13 6.55 -3.60
N ARG A 59 3.25 6.55 -2.87
CA ARG A 59 3.75 5.34 -2.19
C ARG A 59 2.74 4.76 -1.20
N THR A 60 2.16 5.60 -0.35
CA THR A 60 1.18 5.17 0.65
C THR A 60 -0.07 4.58 -0.03
N LEU A 61 -0.54 5.22 -1.11
CA LEU A 61 -1.66 4.72 -1.90
C LEU A 61 -1.34 3.35 -2.55
N MET A 62 -0.14 3.18 -3.11
CA MET A 62 0.31 1.90 -3.66
C MET A 62 0.35 0.82 -2.58
N CYS A 63 0.85 1.10 -1.38
CA CYS A 63 0.84 0.15 -0.27
C CYS A 63 -0.58 -0.29 0.10
N LEU A 64 -1.54 0.65 0.14
CA LEU A 64 -2.94 0.34 0.43
C LEU A 64 -3.57 -0.56 -0.65
N ILE A 65 -3.40 -0.21 -1.92
CA ILE A 65 -3.96 -0.96 -3.06
C ILE A 65 -3.36 -2.35 -3.14
N VAL A 66 -2.03 -2.46 -3.06
CA VAL A 66 -1.32 -3.74 -3.14
C VAL A 66 -1.68 -4.62 -1.93
N GLY A 67 -1.68 -4.07 -0.71
CA GLY A 67 -2.05 -4.82 0.49
C GLY A 67 -3.50 -5.34 0.44
N PHE A 68 -4.43 -4.52 -0.03
CA PHE A 68 -5.83 -4.92 -0.24
C PHE A 68 -5.95 -6.04 -1.28
N GLY A 69 -5.27 -5.90 -2.43
CA GLY A 69 -5.27 -6.92 -3.48
C GLY A 69 -4.70 -8.25 -3.01
N LEU A 70 -3.58 -8.24 -2.27
CA LEU A 70 -2.98 -9.44 -1.69
C LEU A 70 -3.91 -10.09 -0.65
N GLY A 71 -4.57 -9.31 0.19
CA GLY A 71 -5.55 -9.81 1.16
C GLY A 71 -6.74 -10.51 0.50
N ILE A 72 -7.30 -9.93 -0.56
CA ILE A 72 -8.40 -10.54 -1.32
C ILE A 72 -7.93 -11.80 -2.05
N ALA A 73 -6.78 -11.76 -2.72
CA ALA A 73 -6.24 -12.90 -3.44
C ALA A 73 -5.98 -14.09 -2.49
N GLY A 74 -5.41 -13.83 -1.32
CA GLY A 74 -5.20 -14.86 -0.29
C GLY A 74 -6.51 -15.45 0.23
N ALA A 75 -7.46 -14.61 0.63
CA ALA A 75 -8.76 -15.08 1.12
C ALA A 75 -9.55 -15.87 0.05
N GLY A 76 -9.51 -15.41 -1.21
CA GLY A 76 -10.14 -16.08 -2.34
C GLY A 76 -9.53 -17.44 -2.63
N LEU A 77 -8.20 -17.53 -2.64
CA LEU A 77 -7.50 -18.80 -2.87
C LEU A 77 -7.73 -19.80 -1.73
N GLN A 78 -7.69 -19.34 -0.48
CA GLN A 78 -8.00 -20.18 0.68
C GLN A 78 -9.43 -20.73 0.60
N GLY A 79 -10.40 -19.93 0.15
CA GLY A 79 -11.78 -20.36 -0.09
C GLY A 79 -11.91 -21.36 -1.23
N PHE A 80 -11.21 -21.13 -2.36
CA PHE A 80 -11.25 -22.00 -3.53
C PHE A 80 -10.63 -23.39 -3.25
N LEU A 81 -9.44 -23.42 -2.66
CA LEU A 81 -8.75 -24.67 -2.32
C LEU A 81 -9.29 -25.32 -1.05
N ARG A 82 -10.16 -24.62 -0.30
CA ARG A 82 -10.64 -25.04 1.02
C ARG A 82 -9.50 -25.44 1.97
N ASN A 83 -8.36 -24.77 1.81
CA ASN A 83 -7.14 -25.02 2.57
C ASN A 83 -6.69 -23.70 3.22
N PRO A 84 -6.78 -23.56 4.55
CA PRO A 84 -6.40 -22.33 5.25
C PRO A 84 -4.90 -22.04 5.18
N LEU A 85 -4.07 -23.01 4.77
CA LEU A 85 -2.63 -22.85 4.56
C LEU A 85 -2.29 -22.44 3.12
N ALA A 86 -3.27 -22.31 2.23
CA ALA A 86 -3.01 -21.89 0.86
C ALA A 86 -2.61 -20.40 0.82
N GLU A 87 -1.53 -20.12 0.10
CA GLU A 87 -1.08 -18.77 -0.20
C GLU A 87 -0.83 -18.59 -1.72
N PRO A 88 -1.07 -17.39 -2.29
CA PRO A 88 -0.97 -17.15 -3.74
C PRO A 88 0.40 -17.45 -4.35
N SER A 89 1.46 -17.34 -3.56
CA SER A 89 2.85 -17.65 -3.95
C SER A 89 3.05 -19.10 -4.38
N VAL A 90 2.32 -20.05 -3.77
CA VAL A 90 2.47 -21.49 -4.06
C VAL A 90 1.98 -21.88 -5.45
N VAL A 91 1.07 -21.09 -6.03
CA VAL A 91 0.50 -21.35 -7.37
C VAL A 91 1.41 -20.83 -8.51
N GLY A 92 2.54 -20.18 -8.17
CA GLY A 92 3.54 -19.71 -9.16
C GLY A 92 3.24 -18.34 -9.75
N ILE A 93 2.21 -17.63 -9.28
CA ILE A 93 1.84 -16.28 -9.75
C ILE A 93 2.99 -15.29 -9.52
N SER A 94 3.66 -15.35 -8.37
CA SER A 94 4.81 -14.48 -8.07
C SER A 94 6.00 -14.73 -9.00
N SER A 95 6.29 -16.00 -9.32
CA SER A 95 7.37 -16.36 -10.25
C SER A 95 7.09 -15.88 -11.68
N ALA A 96 5.84 -16.01 -12.14
CA ALA A 96 5.42 -15.50 -13.45
C ALA A 96 5.52 -13.96 -13.52
N ALA A 97 5.09 -13.25 -12.47
CA ALA A 97 5.23 -11.79 -12.39
C ALA A 97 6.70 -11.35 -12.40
N ALA A 98 7.57 -12.04 -11.67
CA ALA A 98 9.00 -11.76 -11.66
C ALA A 98 9.65 -11.98 -13.03
N LEU A 99 9.33 -13.09 -13.71
CA LEU A 99 9.78 -13.35 -15.08
C LEU A 99 9.31 -12.25 -16.04
N GLY A 100 8.03 -11.85 -15.97
CA GLY A 100 7.49 -10.76 -16.77
C GLY A 100 8.20 -9.42 -16.53
N ALA A 101 8.50 -9.10 -15.26
CA ALA A 101 9.26 -7.90 -14.91
C ALA A 101 10.68 -7.93 -15.51
N VAL A 102 11.39 -9.06 -15.39
CA VAL A 102 12.73 -9.22 -15.96
C VAL A 102 12.71 -9.14 -17.48
N LEU A 103 11.73 -9.75 -18.15
CA LEU A 103 11.58 -9.66 -19.60
C LEU A 103 11.27 -8.22 -20.05
N SER A 104 10.39 -7.51 -19.33
CA SER A 104 10.07 -6.11 -19.62
C SER A 104 11.31 -5.23 -19.56
N ILE A 105 12.09 -5.36 -18.47
CA ILE A 105 13.34 -4.60 -18.27
C ILE A 105 14.39 -5.01 -19.32
N GLY A 106 14.58 -6.31 -19.52
CA GLY A 106 15.61 -6.84 -20.42
C GLY A 106 15.38 -6.53 -21.89
N LEU A 107 14.11 -6.42 -22.32
CA LEU A 107 13.73 -6.08 -23.69
C LEU A 107 13.55 -4.57 -23.91
N GLY A 108 13.64 -3.75 -22.86
CA GLY A 108 13.53 -2.28 -22.96
C GLY A 108 12.10 -1.74 -23.05
N PHE A 109 11.13 -2.46 -22.50
CA PHE A 109 9.73 -1.98 -22.41
C PHE A 109 9.46 -1.08 -21.19
N SER A 110 10.46 -0.86 -20.33
CA SER A 110 10.39 -0.03 -19.10
C SER A 110 11.24 1.23 -19.18
#